data_AF-A0A7C3V2Z0-F1
#
_entry.id   AF-A0A7C3V2Z0-F1
#
_cell.length_a   1.000
_cell.length_b   1.000
_cell.length_c   1.000
_cell.angle_alpha   90.00
_cell.angle_beta   90.00
_cell.angle_gamma   90.00
#
_symmetry.space_group_name_H-M   'P 1'
#
loop_
_entity.id
_entity.type
_entity.pdbx_description
1 polymer ?
#
loop_
_entity_poly.entity_id
_entity_poly.type
_entity_poly.pdbx_seq_one_letter_code
_entity_poly.pdbx_strand_id
1 'polypeptide(L)'
;MLKVPENVTVAGKQVDALIEKEKENLENAYQKELERRLEFYGRFKSLLEEVAAKESELAVYRAKIKLLESAIPETSLKQGLYSYYVVRKGDSLWTIAKKHNVTPEALRRLNDLKSDTILPGQMLKVPK
;
A
#
# COMPACT_ATOMS: atom_id res chain seq x y z
N MET A 1 -64.46 -54.52 12.25
CA MET A 1 -63.38 -53.73 11.61
C MET A 1 -63.61 -52.27 11.96
N LEU A 2 -62.76 -51.68 12.81
CA LEU A 2 -62.86 -50.26 13.18
C LEU A 2 -62.33 -49.40 12.02
N LYS A 3 -63.21 -48.60 11.40
CA LYS A 3 -62.81 -47.60 10.40
C LYS A 3 -62.08 -46.47 11.12
N VAL A 4 -60.81 -46.25 10.76
CA VAL A 4 -60.04 -45.09 11.24
C VAL A 4 -60.73 -43.81 10.72
N PRO A 5 -61.00 -42.81 11.58
CA PRO A 5 -61.70 -41.59 11.16
C PRO A 5 -60.85 -40.79 10.16
N GLU A 6 -61.45 -40.41 9.03
CA GLU A 6 -60.81 -39.69 7.90
C GLU A 6 -60.00 -38.46 8.32
N ASN A 7 -60.40 -37.76 9.38
CA ASN A 7 -59.71 -36.58 9.90
C ASN A 7 -58.29 -36.87 10.42
N VAL A 8 -58.01 -38.07 10.92
CA VAL A 8 -56.66 -38.45 11.39
C VAL A 8 -55.72 -38.67 10.20
N THR A 9 -56.25 -39.17 9.08
CA THR A 9 -55.49 -39.45 7.85
C THR A 9 -55.13 -38.17 7.08
N VAL A 10 -56.02 -37.15 7.08
CA VAL A 10 -55.77 -35.86 6.41
C VAL A 10 -54.72 -35.03 7.16
N ALA A 11 -54.76 -35.04 8.51
CA ALA A 11 -53.76 -34.37 9.33
C ALA A 11 -52.36 -34.97 9.14
N GLY A 12 -52.24 -36.31 9.05
CA GLY A 12 -50.97 -36.97 8.75
C GLY A 12 -50.38 -36.55 7.39
N LYS A 13 -51.21 -36.53 6.33
CA LYS A 13 -50.77 -36.08 5.00
C LYS A 13 -50.30 -34.62 4.96
N GLN A 14 -50.90 -33.74 5.77
CA GLN A 14 -50.47 -32.34 5.88
C GLN A 14 -49.14 -32.20 6.61
N VAL A 15 -48.89 -33.01 7.65
CA VAL A 15 -47.62 -33.04 8.38
C VAL A 15 -46.49 -33.57 7.48
N ASP A 16 -46.73 -34.64 6.74
CA ASP A 16 -45.75 -35.20 5.80
C ASP A 16 -45.37 -34.21 4.70
N ALA A 17 -46.36 -33.49 4.15
CA ALA A 17 -46.13 -32.44 3.16
C ALA A 17 -45.32 -31.25 3.72
N LEU A 18 -45.52 -30.90 5.00
CA LEU A 18 -44.75 -29.85 5.67
C LEU A 18 -43.30 -30.29 5.92
N ILE A 19 -43.08 -31.54 6.33
CA ILE A 19 -41.73 -32.10 6.53
C ILE A 19 -40.96 -32.09 5.20
N GLU A 20 -41.59 -32.51 4.11
CA GLU A 20 -40.92 -32.57 2.81
C GLU A 20 -40.58 -31.17 2.29
N LYS A 21 -41.50 -30.22 2.44
CA LYS A 21 -41.24 -28.81 2.14
C LYS A 21 -40.08 -28.23 2.96
N GLU A 22 -39.98 -28.61 4.23
CA GLU A 22 -38.91 -28.11 5.09
C GLU A 22 -37.55 -28.73 4.76
N LYS A 23 -37.51 -30.01 4.35
CA LYS A 23 -36.30 -30.63 3.80
C LYS A 23 -35.85 -29.93 2.52
N GLU A 24 -36.77 -29.67 1.60
CA GLU A 24 -36.48 -28.96 0.35
C GLU A 24 -35.96 -27.54 0.63
N ASN A 25 -36.56 -26.82 1.58
CA ASN A 25 -36.08 -25.51 2.02
C ASN A 25 -34.64 -25.59 2.56
N LEU A 26 -34.34 -26.60 3.39
CA LEU A 26 -33.02 -26.80 3.97
C LEU A 26 -31.97 -27.14 2.91
N GLU A 27 -32.32 -28.01 1.96
CA GLU A 27 -31.45 -28.39 0.85
C GLU A 27 -31.15 -27.19 -0.05
N ASN A 28 -32.16 -26.41 -0.41
CA ASN A 28 -31.99 -25.17 -1.17
C ASN A 28 -31.15 -24.13 -0.42
N ALA A 29 -31.34 -23.99 0.89
CA ALA A 29 -30.52 -23.10 1.72
C ALA A 29 -29.06 -23.54 1.76
N TYR A 30 -28.81 -24.86 1.86
CA TYR A 30 -27.47 -25.42 1.82
C TYR A 30 -26.79 -25.21 0.46
N GLN A 31 -27.49 -25.46 -0.65
CA GLN A 31 -26.95 -25.25 -1.99
C GLN A 31 -26.60 -23.78 -2.23
N LYS A 32 -27.49 -22.86 -1.84
CA LYS A 32 -27.25 -21.43 -1.97
C LYS A 32 -26.03 -20.97 -1.17
N GLU A 33 -25.81 -21.54 0.01
CA GLU A 33 -24.62 -21.23 0.81
C GLU A 33 -23.35 -21.84 0.21
N LEU A 34 -23.44 -23.05 -0.34
CA LEU A 34 -22.33 -23.69 -1.04
C LEU A 34 -21.89 -22.89 -2.28
N GLU A 35 -22.85 -22.44 -3.09
CA GLU A 35 -22.59 -21.58 -4.25
C GLU A 35 -21.92 -20.26 -3.85
N ARG A 36 -22.43 -19.58 -2.83
CA ARG A 36 -21.81 -18.34 -2.30
C ARG A 36 -20.35 -18.56 -1.88
N ARG A 37 -20.07 -19.68 -1.21
CA ARG A 37 -18.71 -20.03 -0.78
C ARG A 37 -17.80 -20.32 -1.96
N LEU A 38 -18.31 -21.02 -2.99
CA LEU A 38 -17.57 -21.30 -4.22
C LEU A 38 -17.28 -20.03 -5.02
N GLU A 39 -18.25 -19.12 -5.14
CA GLU A 39 -18.06 -17.81 -5.76
C GLU A 39 -16.99 -16.99 -5.01
N PHE A 40 -17.05 -16.97 -3.67
CA PHE A 40 -16.03 -16.31 -2.86
C PHE A 40 -14.64 -16.89 -3.11
N TYR A 41 -14.52 -18.21 -3.13
CA TYR A 41 -13.25 -18.88 -3.42
C TYR A 41 -12.72 -18.55 -4.84
N GLY A 42 -13.60 -18.54 -5.84
CA GLY A 42 -13.24 -18.17 -7.22
C GLY A 42 -12.74 -16.73 -7.34
N ARG A 43 -13.43 -15.78 -6.68
CA ARG A 43 -12.99 -14.37 -6.61
C ARG A 43 -11.64 -14.24 -5.91
N PHE A 44 -11.46 -14.93 -4.78
CA PHE A 44 -10.21 -14.92 -4.03
C PHE A 44 -9.05 -15.53 -4.84
N LYS A 45 -9.28 -16.65 -5.52
CA LYS A 45 -8.28 -17.27 -6.40
C LYS A 45 -7.86 -16.34 -7.54
N SER A 46 -8.82 -15.67 -8.18
CA SER A 46 -8.53 -14.69 -9.24
C SER A 46 -7.69 -13.52 -8.73
N LEU A 47 -8.00 -13.03 -7.52
CA LEU A 47 -7.22 -11.98 -6.88
C LEU A 47 -5.78 -12.44 -6.56
N LEU A 48 -5.61 -13.68 -6.08
CA LEU A 48 -4.28 -14.25 -5.85
C LEU A 48 -3.46 -14.36 -7.14
N GLU A 49 -4.08 -14.80 -8.23
CA GLU A 49 -3.44 -14.87 -9.55
C GLU A 49 -3.06 -13.47 -10.07
N GLU A 50 -3.93 -12.47 -9.89
CA GLU A 50 -3.64 -11.08 -10.27
C GLU A 50 -2.47 -10.48 -9.45
N VAL A 51 -2.43 -10.74 -8.14
CA VAL A 51 -1.33 -10.32 -7.28
C VAL A 51 -0.02 -10.97 -7.71
N ALA A 52 -0.01 -12.28 -7.96
CA ALA A 52 1.16 -13.01 -8.42
C ALA A 52 1.68 -12.47 -9.78
N ALA A 53 0.79 -12.13 -10.70
CA ALA A 53 1.16 -11.52 -11.97
C ALA A 53 1.83 -10.14 -11.78
N LYS A 54 1.26 -9.28 -10.92
CA LYS A 54 1.83 -7.95 -10.61
C LYS A 54 3.18 -8.03 -9.90
N GLU A 55 3.43 -9.05 -9.08
CA GLU A 55 4.73 -9.28 -8.45
C GLU A 55 5.85 -9.52 -9.48
N SER A 56 5.54 -10.22 -10.57
CA SER A 56 6.50 -10.44 -11.66
C SER A 56 6.87 -9.14 -12.40
N GLU A 57 5.88 -8.26 -12.65
CA GLU A 57 6.12 -6.94 -13.22
C GLU A 57 6.93 -6.05 -12.28
N LEU A 58 6.61 -6.06 -10.98
CA LEU A 58 7.37 -5.33 -9.96
C LEU A 58 8.83 -5.78 -9.90
N ALA A 59 9.12 -7.07 -10.10
CA ALA A 59 10.49 -7.57 -10.16
C ALA A 59 11.27 -6.93 -11.33
N VAL A 60 10.64 -6.80 -12.50
CA VAL A 60 11.23 -6.12 -13.68
C VAL A 60 11.48 -4.63 -13.39
N TYR A 61 10.50 -3.93 -12.81
CA TYR A 61 10.68 -2.52 -12.45
C TYR A 61 11.78 -2.32 -11.40
N ARG A 62 11.85 -3.20 -10.39
CA ARG A 62 12.93 -3.18 -9.38
C ARG A 62 14.30 -3.39 -10.02
N ALA A 63 14.42 -4.32 -10.96
CA ALA A 63 15.66 -4.55 -11.69
C ALA A 63 16.05 -3.32 -12.54
N LYS A 64 15.08 -2.67 -13.20
CA LYS A 64 15.31 -1.43 -13.96
C LYS A 64 15.74 -0.28 -13.06
N ILE A 65 15.13 -0.13 -11.89
CA ILE A 65 15.51 0.90 -10.91
C ILE A 65 16.94 0.66 -10.42
N LYS A 66 17.29 -0.59 -10.07
CA LYS A 66 18.66 -0.94 -9.67
C LYS A 66 19.70 -0.64 -10.75
N LEU A 67 19.34 -0.85 -12.02
CA LEU A 67 20.20 -0.52 -13.17
C LEU A 67 20.34 0.99 -13.37
N LEU A 68 19.26 1.76 -13.16
CA LEU A 68 19.32 3.23 -13.19
C LEU A 68 20.14 3.78 -12.03
N GLU A 69 20.01 3.21 -10.83
CA GLU A 69 20.81 3.57 -9.66
C GLU A 69 22.29 3.25 -9.85
N SER A 70 22.64 2.14 -10.51
CA SER A 70 24.04 1.81 -10.80
C SER A 70 24.64 2.62 -11.96
N ALA A 71 23.80 3.08 -12.90
CA ALA A 71 24.21 3.91 -14.03
C ALA A 71 24.43 5.39 -13.64
N ILE A 72 23.88 5.83 -12.51
CA ILE A 72 24.10 7.18 -11.98
C ILE A 72 25.01 7.05 -10.75
N PRO A 73 26.30 7.44 -10.83
CA PRO A 73 27.15 7.46 -9.65
C PRO A 73 26.46 8.30 -8.56
N GLU A 74 26.36 7.82 -7.33
CA GLU A 74 25.81 8.61 -6.21
C GLU A 74 26.50 9.98 -6.09
N THR A 75 27.75 10.05 -6.53
CA THR A 75 28.56 11.27 -6.68
C THR A 75 27.96 12.25 -7.68
N SER A 76 27.40 11.79 -8.81
CA SER A 76 26.75 12.63 -9.83
C SER A 76 25.38 13.16 -9.38
N LEU A 77 24.64 12.43 -8.55
CA LEU A 77 23.41 12.96 -7.92
C LEU A 77 23.73 14.05 -6.89
N LYS A 78 24.77 13.85 -6.07
CA LYS A 78 25.19 14.86 -5.07
C LYS A 78 25.82 16.10 -5.69
N GLN A 79 26.54 15.98 -6.82
CA GLN A 79 27.12 17.13 -7.53
C GLN A 79 26.08 18.02 -8.22
N GLY A 80 24.84 17.53 -8.38
CA GLY A 80 23.72 18.31 -8.91
C GLY A 80 22.95 19.12 -7.86
N LEU A 81 22.97 18.70 -6.59
CA LEU A 81 22.05 19.19 -5.54
C LEU A 81 22.49 20.46 -4.83
N TYR A 82 23.79 20.78 -4.86
CA TYR A 82 24.33 21.96 -4.21
C TYR A 82 25.40 22.62 -5.10
N SER A 83 25.63 23.90 -4.83
CA SER A 83 26.76 24.67 -5.34
C SER A 83 27.63 25.13 -4.16
N TYR A 84 28.84 25.58 -4.44
CA TYR A 84 29.71 26.15 -3.40
C TYR A 84 29.55 27.67 -3.34
N TYR A 85 29.34 28.18 -2.14
CA TYR A 85 29.31 29.59 -1.80
C TYR A 85 30.51 29.93 -0.92
N VAL A 86 31.25 30.98 -1.29
CA VAL A 86 32.35 31.51 -0.47
C VAL A 86 31.78 32.60 0.43
N VAL A 87 31.85 32.38 1.74
CA VAL A 87 31.36 33.30 2.77
C VAL A 87 32.09 34.65 2.65
N ARG A 88 31.34 35.74 2.60
CA ARG A 88 31.88 37.10 2.48
C ARG A 88 31.90 37.80 3.83
N LYS A 89 32.68 38.87 3.94
CA LYS A 89 32.70 39.70 5.16
C LYS A 89 31.31 40.29 5.39
N GLY A 90 30.74 40.03 6.58
CA GLY A 90 29.40 40.47 6.96
C GLY A 90 28.30 39.43 6.73
N ASP A 91 28.61 38.31 6.08
CA ASP A 91 27.67 37.19 5.97
C ASP A 91 27.51 36.48 7.33
N SER A 92 26.29 36.06 7.60
CA SER A 92 25.94 35.09 8.64
C SER A 92 25.25 33.88 8.05
N LEU A 93 25.26 32.76 8.77
CA LEU A 93 24.57 31.53 8.33
C LEU A 93 23.10 31.81 8.00
N TRP A 94 22.46 32.71 8.76
CA TRP A 94 21.09 33.15 8.53
C TRP A 94 20.92 33.90 7.21
N THR A 95 21.78 34.88 6.93
CA THR A 95 21.69 35.66 5.67
C THR A 95 21.92 34.80 4.43
N ILE A 96 22.84 33.83 4.52
CA ILE A 96 23.11 32.89 3.42
C ILE A 96 21.94 31.93 3.26
N ALA A 97 21.46 31.33 4.34
CA ALA A 97 20.32 30.41 4.29
C ALA A 97 19.08 31.10 3.69
N LYS A 98 18.78 32.34 4.11
CA LYS A 98 17.70 33.15 3.54
C LYS A 98 17.86 33.38 2.04
N LYS A 99 19.08 33.70 1.58
CA LYS A 99 19.39 33.92 0.16
C LYS A 99 19.18 32.66 -0.69
N HIS A 100 19.41 31.48 -0.11
CA HIS A 100 19.23 30.18 -0.76
C HIS A 100 17.92 29.49 -0.39
N ASN A 101 16.95 30.25 0.17
CA ASN A 101 15.61 29.80 0.54
C ASN A 101 15.59 28.51 1.39
N VAL A 102 16.52 28.39 2.33
CA VAL A 102 16.58 27.30 3.30
C VAL A 102 16.67 27.81 4.72
N THR A 103 16.46 26.93 5.69
CA THR A 103 16.65 27.26 7.09
C THR A 103 18.15 27.23 7.46
N PRO A 104 18.58 28.03 8.45
CA PRO A 104 19.97 27.97 8.94
C PRO A 104 20.34 26.58 9.43
N GLU A 105 19.41 25.86 10.06
CA GLU A 105 19.61 24.49 10.50
C GLU A 105 19.85 23.52 9.33
N ALA A 106 19.08 23.62 8.24
CA ALA A 106 19.29 22.80 7.06
C ALA A 106 20.64 23.09 6.41
N LEU A 107 21.03 24.37 6.34
CA LEU A 107 22.33 24.77 5.80
C LEU A 107 23.49 24.29 6.70
N ARG A 108 23.31 24.33 8.02
CA ARG A 108 24.26 23.79 9.00
C ARG A 108 24.48 22.29 8.81
N ARG A 109 23.38 21.53 8.72
CA ARG A 109 23.43 20.08 8.49
C ARG A 109 24.07 19.72 7.16
N LEU A 110 23.77 20.46 6.08
CA LEU A 110 24.36 20.26 4.75
C LEU A 110 25.89 20.42 4.75
N ASN A 111 26.42 21.21 5.68
CA ASN A 111 27.84 21.56 5.79
C ASN A 111 28.53 20.92 7.00
N ASP A 112 27.84 20.03 7.71
CA ASP A 112 28.35 19.36 8.92
C ASP A 112 28.88 20.36 9.98
N LEU A 113 28.31 21.57 10.07
CA LEU A 113 28.77 22.56 11.05
C LEU A 113 28.20 22.26 12.44
N LYS A 114 29.03 22.42 13.47
CA LYS A 114 28.65 22.19 14.87
C LYS A 114 27.93 23.40 15.51
N SER A 115 28.05 24.58 14.92
CA SER A 115 27.45 25.83 15.37
C SER A 115 27.09 26.70 14.17
N ASP A 116 26.47 27.85 14.44
CA ASP A 116 26.14 28.85 13.41
C ASP A 116 27.32 29.80 13.09
N THR A 117 28.50 29.52 13.68
CA THR A 117 29.72 30.29 13.45
C THR A 117 30.32 29.96 12.09
N ILE A 118 30.44 30.97 11.23
CA ILE A 118 31.09 30.86 9.91
C ILE A 118 32.11 31.98 9.74
N LEU A 119 33.17 31.72 8.97
CA LEU A 119 34.26 32.67 8.75
C LEU A 119 34.28 33.19 7.30
N PRO A 120 34.61 34.47 7.07
CA PRO A 120 34.89 34.95 5.72
C PRO A 120 35.94 34.10 5.00
N GLY A 121 35.69 33.75 3.75
CA GLY A 121 36.51 32.84 2.96
C GLY A 121 36.15 31.36 3.10
N GLN A 122 35.31 30.98 4.07
CA GLN A 122 34.84 29.61 4.22
C GLN A 122 33.97 29.19 3.03
N MET A 123 34.18 27.97 2.52
CA MET A 123 33.33 27.39 1.49
C MET A 123 32.17 26.63 2.13
N LEU A 124 30.95 26.97 1.74
CA LEU A 124 29.73 26.27 2.15
C LEU A 124 29.03 25.68 0.93
N LYS A 125 28.58 24.45 1.04
CA LYS A 125 27.57 23.85 0.19
C LYS A 125 26.24 24.57 0.42
N VAL A 126 25.65 25.09 -0.64
CA VAL A 126 24.32 25.71 -0.64
C VAL A 126 23.45 25.01 -1.68
N PRO A 127 22.16 24.76 -1.41
CA PRO A 127 21.26 24.19 -2.42
C PRO A 127 21.23 25.04 -3.69
N LYS A 128 21.04 24.38 -4.84
CA LYS A 128 20.75 25.07 -6.11
C LYS A 128 19.30 25.54 -6.15
#